data_AF-A0A7S1BZF5-F1
#
_entry.id   AF-A0A7S1BZF5-F1
#
_cell.length_a   1.000
_cell.length_b   1.000
_cell.length_c   1.000
_cell.angle_alpha   90.00
_cell.angle_beta   90.00
_cell.angle_gamma   90.00
#
_symmetry.space_group_name_H-M   'P 1'
#
loop_
_entity.id
_entity.type
_entity.pdbx_description
1 polymer ?
#
loop_
_entity_poly.entity_id
_entity_poly.type
_entity_poly.pdbx_seq_one_letter_code
_entity_poly.pdbx_strand_id
1 'polypeptide(L)'
;MGSKYKRSAMPYVVSVLSIIRCLPAYSFTLSYFGNRPAFDRKITFIRATLAPPVSAETQTADPHAFLEEVLSEESLSWVDARNKECFAALGDPEKTTDYARLLSIMDSADKIPGAVQIGDGDYYNFWQDETHVQGIWRRTSPDSYKTDSPEWT
;
A
#
# COMPACT_ATOMS: atom_id res chain seq x y z
N MET A 1 6.10 -39.52 3.55
CA MET A 1 5.45 -39.37 2.23
C MET A 1 5.04 -37.90 2.10
N GLY A 2 5.94 -37.04 1.61
CA GLY A 2 5.79 -35.58 1.70
C GLY A 2 4.88 -35.02 0.61
N SER A 3 3.80 -34.35 1.01
CA SER A 3 2.91 -33.60 0.12
C SER A 3 3.64 -32.35 -0.40
N LYS A 4 3.86 -32.29 -1.72
CA LYS A 4 4.47 -31.15 -2.41
C LYS A 4 3.45 -30.03 -2.55
N TYR A 5 3.40 -29.10 -1.60
CA TYR A 5 2.69 -27.84 -1.78
C TYR A 5 3.55 -26.88 -2.60
N LYS A 6 3.23 -26.76 -3.89
CA LYS A 6 3.79 -25.73 -4.77
C LYS A 6 3.32 -24.36 -4.27
N ARG A 7 4.27 -23.47 -3.99
CA ARG A 7 4.00 -22.05 -3.70
C ARG A 7 3.36 -21.44 -4.96
N SER A 8 2.09 -21.03 -4.86
CA SER A 8 1.46 -20.15 -5.85
C SER A 8 1.80 -18.73 -5.43
N ALA A 9 2.60 -18.03 -6.22
CA ALA A 9 2.96 -16.64 -5.98
C ALA A 9 1.70 -15.75 -6.03
N MET A 10 1.43 -15.03 -4.95
CA MET A 10 0.49 -13.90 -4.96
C MET A 10 1.31 -12.60 -4.98
N PRO A 11 1.27 -11.80 -6.05
CA PRO A 11 1.98 -10.53 -6.09
C PRO A 11 1.18 -9.44 -5.36
N TYR A 12 1.82 -8.86 -4.33
CA TYR A 12 1.35 -7.72 -3.55
C TYR A 12 1.50 -6.37 -4.28
N VAL A 13 0.62 -5.45 -3.90
CA VAL A 13 0.38 -4.08 -4.37
C VAL A 13 1.60 -3.16 -4.23
N VAL A 14 1.93 -2.38 -5.27
CA VAL A 14 2.93 -1.29 -5.23
C VAL A 14 2.23 0.07 -5.20
N SER A 15 2.59 0.86 -4.17
CA SER A 15 2.03 2.16 -3.82
C SER A 15 2.28 3.26 -4.86
N VAL A 16 1.25 4.09 -5.04
CA VAL A 16 1.23 5.30 -5.87
C VAL A 16 1.95 6.45 -5.13
N LEU A 17 3.03 6.97 -5.70
CA LEU A 17 3.64 8.24 -5.28
C LEU A 17 4.32 8.92 -6.47
N SER A 18 3.53 9.65 -7.25
CA SER A 18 3.99 10.75 -8.10
C SER A 18 2.77 11.48 -8.65
N ILE A 19 2.46 12.67 -8.14
CA ILE A 19 1.92 13.86 -8.85
C ILE A 19 2.01 15.03 -7.86
N ILE A 20 3.11 15.78 -7.91
CA ILE A 20 3.16 17.18 -7.47
C ILE A 20 3.82 17.96 -8.59
N ARG A 21 2.99 18.53 -9.48
CA ARG A 21 3.31 19.71 -10.31
C ARG A 21 2.10 20.07 -11.16
N CYS A 22 1.24 20.96 -10.64
CA CYS A 22 0.57 22.01 -11.42
C CYS A 22 -0.34 22.84 -10.50
N LEU A 23 0.14 24.03 -10.11
CA LEU A 23 -0.72 25.12 -9.64
C LEU A 23 -0.71 26.19 -10.75
N PRO A 24 -1.87 26.64 -11.27
CA PRO A 24 -1.91 27.86 -12.03
C PRO A 24 -2.07 29.05 -11.10
N ALA A 25 -1.16 30.01 -11.25
CA ALA A 25 -1.24 31.34 -10.68
C ALA A 25 -2.50 32.06 -11.17
N TYR A 26 -3.30 32.59 -10.24
CA TYR A 26 -4.32 33.58 -10.57
C TYR A 26 -3.86 34.95 -10.04
N SER A 27 -3.49 35.80 -10.98
CA SER A 27 -3.18 37.21 -10.74
C SER A 27 -4.45 37.96 -10.35
N PHE A 28 -4.43 38.60 -9.19
CA PHE A 28 -5.49 39.47 -8.70
C PHE A 28 -5.19 40.91 -9.14
N THR A 29 -5.85 41.42 -10.18
CA THR A 29 -5.77 42.85 -10.52
C THR A 29 -6.85 43.60 -9.74
N LEU A 30 -6.43 44.34 -8.70
CA LEU A 30 -7.27 45.27 -7.97
C LEU A 30 -7.31 46.60 -8.75
N SER A 31 -8.35 46.86 -9.53
CA SER A 31 -8.56 48.17 -10.15
C SER A 31 -9.22 49.11 -9.13
N TYR A 32 -8.42 50.00 -8.55
CA TYR A 32 -8.87 51.13 -7.74
C TYR A 32 -9.27 52.28 -8.66
N PHE A 33 -10.56 52.58 -8.79
CA PHE A 33 -11.03 53.84 -9.35
C PHE A 33 -11.46 54.77 -8.21
N GLY A 34 -10.82 55.93 -8.18
CA GLY A 34 -10.82 56.83 -7.03
C GLY A 34 -11.96 57.86 -6.98
N ASN A 35 -11.76 58.70 -5.97
CA ASN A 35 -12.41 59.97 -5.63
C ASN A 35 -13.80 59.95 -4.98
N ARG A 36 -13.78 60.30 -3.69
CA ARG A 36 -14.94 60.64 -2.84
C ARG A 36 -15.57 61.97 -3.33
N PRO A 37 -16.88 62.19 -3.12
CA PRO A 37 -17.27 62.88 -1.89
C PRO A 37 -18.58 62.42 -1.22
N ALA A 38 -18.67 62.76 0.06
CA ALA A 38 -19.84 62.94 0.93
C ALA A 38 -20.81 61.75 1.20
N PHE A 39 -21.07 61.59 2.50
CA PHE A 39 -21.96 60.62 3.14
C PHE A 39 -23.36 60.53 2.48
N ASP A 40 -23.72 59.36 1.98
CA ASP A 40 -25.10 58.87 1.99
C ASP A 40 -25.10 57.38 2.32
N ARG A 41 -25.65 57.04 3.48
CA ARG A 41 -25.59 55.68 4.05
C ARG A 41 -26.71 54.84 3.44
N LYS A 42 -26.63 54.55 2.14
CA LYS A 42 -27.53 53.58 1.49
C LYS A 42 -26.95 52.19 1.69
N ILE A 43 -27.60 51.39 2.53
CA ILE A 43 -27.33 49.95 2.61
C ILE A 43 -27.77 49.33 1.30
N THR A 44 -26.82 49.16 0.38
CA THR A 44 -27.01 48.39 -0.85
C THR A 44 -27.14 46.93 -0.45
N PHE A 45 -28.36 46.38 -0.54
CA PHE A 45 -28.57 44.94 -0.48
C PHE A 45 -27.94 44.31 -1.72
N ILE A 46 -26.75 43.72 -1.56
CA ILE A 46 -26.14 42.88 -2.59
C ILE A 46 -26.99 41.61 -2.68
N ARG A 47 -27.77 41.49 -3.75
CA ARG A 47 -28.47 40.25 -4.08
C ARG A 47 -27.45 39.29 -4.68
N ALA A 48 -27.01 38.30 -3.91
CA ALA A 48 -26.19 37.22 -4.45
C ALA A 48 -27.04 36.39 -5.41
N THR A 49 -26.74 36.45 -6.71
CA THR A 49 -27.27 35.49 -7.67
C THR A 49 -26.54 34.18 -7.41
N LEU A 50 -27.24 33.15 -6.91
CA LEU A 50 -26.68 31.81 -6.96
C LEU A 50 -26.49 31.45 -8.44
N ALA A 51 -25.24 31.24 -8.85
CA ALA A 51 -24.97 30.52 -10.09
C ALA A 51 -25.70 29.18 -10.03
N PRO A 52 -26.25 28.67 -11.16
CA PRO A 52 -26.79 27.31 -11.18
C PRO A 52 -25.72 26.36 -10.64
N PRO A 53 -26.09 25.26 -9.95
CA PRO A 53 -25.11 24.26 -9.60
C PRO A 53 -24.41 23.86 -10.90
N VAL A 54 -23.09 24.07 -10.94
CA VAL A 54 -22.26 23.47 -11.98
C VAL A 54 -22.64 22.00 -11.96
N SER A 55 -23.28 21.54 -13.04
CA SER A 55 -23.66 20.14 -13.16
C SER A 55 -22.41 19.33 -12.91
N ALA A 56 -22.45 18.52 -11.86
CA ALA A 56 -21.35 17.66 -11.51
C ALA A 56 -21.12 16.70 -12.68
N GLU A 57 -20.02 16.95 -13.37
CA GLU A 57 -19.14 15.97 -13.98
C GLU A 57 -19.76 15.08 -15.09
N THR A 58 -19.44 15.41 -16.34
CA THR A 58 -19.06 14.36 -17.29
C THR A 58 -17.78 13.73 -16.77
N GLN A 59 -17.89 12.83 -15.79
CA GLN A 59 -16.81 11.91 -15.49
C GLN A 59 -16.55 11.13 -16.78
N THR A 60 -15.39 11.34 -17.38
CA THR A 60 -14.92 10.45 -18.44
C THR A 60 -14.88 9.07 -17.82
N ALA A 61 -15.65 8.12 -18.37
CA ALA A 61 -15.72 6.77 -17.81
C ALA A 61 -14.30 6.21 -17.68
N ASP A 62 -13.95 5.71 -16.50
CA ASP A 62 -12.62 5.15 -16.25
C ASP A 62 -12.44 3.91 -17.16
N PRO A 63 -11.48 3.93 -18.11
CA PRO A 63 -11.23 2.79 -18.99
C PRO A 63 -10.80 1.52 -18.25
N HIS A 64 -10.44 1.63 -16.97
CA HIS A 64 -10.01 0.54 -16.12
C HIS A 64 -10.99 0.21 -14.99
N ALA A 65 -12.23 0.73 -15.04
CA ALA A 65 -13.26 0.43 -14.04
C ALA A 65 -13.51 -1.09 -13.84
N PHE A 66 -13.29 -1.91 -14.87
CA PHE A 66 -13.43 -3.37 -14.77
C PHE A 66 -12.46 -4.00 -13.76
N LEU A 67 -11.29 -3.39 -13.51
CA LEU A 67 -10.30 -3.87 -12.54
C LEU A 67 -10.78 -3.80 -11.08
N GLU A 68 -11.87 -3.07 -10.81
CA GLU A 68 -12.47 -3.00 -9.47
C GLU A 68 -13.08 -4.34 -9.05
N GLU A 69 -13.60 -5.13 -10.01
CA GLU A 69 -14.02 -6.50 -9.74
C GLU A 69 -12.81 -7.44 -9.84
N VAL A 70 -12.15 -7.62 -8.69
CA VAL A 70 -10.85 -8.32 -8.55
C VAL A 70 -10.88 -9.74 -9.09
N LEU A 71 -12.01 -10.44 -8.97
CA LEU A 71 -12.12 -11.85 -9.34
C LEU A 71 -12.83 -12.08 -10.68
N SER A 72 -13.12 -11.02 -11.44
CA SER A 72 -13.69 -11.17 -12.78
C SER A 72 -12.69 -11.80 -13.75
N GLU A 73 -13.22 -12.51 -14.75
CA GLU A 73 -12.42 -13.09 -15.83
C GLU A 73 -11.64 -12.01 -16.60
N GLU A 74 -12.23 -10.83 -16.79
CA GLU A 74 -11.61 -9.71 -17.50
C GLU A 74 -10.41 -9.15 -16.71
N SER A 75 -10.58 -8.92 -15.40
CA SER A 75 -9.50 -8.45 -14.51
C SER A 75 -8.34 -9.43 -14.45
N LEU A 76 -8.64 -10.71 -14.22
CA LEU A 76 -7.61 -11.75 -14.11
C LEU A 76 -6.86 -11.92 -15.43
N SER A 77 -7.56 -11.92 -16.56
CA SER A 77 -6.94 -12.00 -17.89
C SER A 77 -6.03 -10.81 -18.19
N TRP A 78 -6.46 -9.61 -17.80
CA TRP A 78 -5.66 -8.40 -17.97
C TRP A 78 -4.38 -8.43 -17.11
N VAL A 79 -4.49 -8.81 -15.84
CA VAL A 79 -3.35 -8.93 -14.91
C VAL A 79 -2.37 -10.00 -15.40
N ASP A 80 -2.85 -11.14 -15.88
CA ASP A 80 -2.01 -12.19 -16.45
C ASP A 80 -1.20 -11.71 -17.67
N ALA A 81 -1.81 -10.90 -18.54
CA ALA A 81 -1.12 -10.32 -19.69
C ALA A 81 -0.01 -9.36 -19.25
N ARG A 82 -0.30 -8.47 -18.29
CA ARG A 82 0.69 -7.52 -17.75
C ARG A 82 1.83 -8.23 -16.99
N ASN A 83 1.51 -9.28 -16.24
CA ASN A 83 2.51 -10.10 -15.55
C ASN A 83 3.46 -10.77 -16.55
N LYS A 84 2.94 -11.33 -17.65
CA LYS A 84 3.77 -11.92 -18.73
C LYS A 84 4.71 -10.90 -19.35
N GLU A 85 4.23 -9.69 -19.62
CA GLU A 85 5.07 -8.58 -20.13
C GLU A 85 6.17 -8.21 -19.12
N CYS A 86 5.82 -8.12 -17.84
CA CYS A 86 6.76 -7.83 -16.76
C CYS A 86 7.86 -8.89 -16.65
N PHE A 87 7.49 -10.18 -16.61
CA PHE A 87 8.46 -11.28 -16.55
C PHE A 87 9.31 -11.39 -17.81
N ALA A 88 8.76 -11.06 -18.98
CA ALA A 88 9.55 -11.01 -20.21
C ALA A 88 10.60 -9.89 -20.18
N ALA A 89 10.26 -8.74 -19.57
CA ALA A 89 11.17 -7.58 -19.48
C ALA A 89 12.21 -7.72 -18.37
N LEU A 90 11.82 -8.22 -17.20
CA LEU A 90 12.66 -8.24 -15.99
C LEU A 90 13.23 -9.63 -15.66
N GLY A 91 12.70 -10.69 -16.26
CA GLY A 91 13.02 -12.06 -15.90
C GLY A 91 12.32 -12.52 -14.62
N ASP A 92 12.54 -13.79 -14.28
CA ASP A 92 11.99 -14.41 -13.08
C ASP A 92 12.92 -14.14 -11.88
N PRO A 93 12.48 -13.39 -10.85
CA PRO A 93 13.31 -13.05 -9.70
C PRO A 93 13.75 -14.29 -8.92
N GLU A 94 12.97 -15.38 -8.90
CA GLU A 94 13.32 -16.62 -8.18
C GLU A 94 14.56 -17.31 -8.75
N LYS A 95 14.92 -17.00 -10.00
CA LYS A 95 16.11 -17.54 -10.67
C LYS A 95 17.37 -16.70 -10.45
N THR A 96 17.27 -15.59 -9.71
CA THR A 96 18.41 -14.71 -9.47
C THR A 96 19.28 -15.21 -8.30
N THR A 97 20.57 -14.89 -8.34
CA THR A 97 21.49 -15.18 -7.23
C THR A 97 21.12 -14.43 -5.96
N ASP A 98 20.57 -13.21 -6.10
CA ASP A 98 20.11 -12.42 -4.95
C ASP A 98 18.91 -13.05 -4.27
N TYR A 99 17.95 -13.59 -5.03
CA TYR A 99 16.83 -14.32 -4.42
C TYR A 99 17.32 -15.50 -3.59
N ALA A 100 18.20 -16.34 -4.15
CA ALA A 100 18.75 -17.48 -3.42
C ALA A 100 19.52 -17.04 -2.15
N ARG A 101 20.31 -15.97 -2.24
CA ARG A 101 21.05 -15.42 -1.10
C ARG A 101 20.10 -14.88 -0.02
N LEU A 102 19.11 -14.08 -0.40
CA LEU A 102 18.15 -13.51 0.55
C LEU A 102 17.30 -14.60 1.20
N LEU A 103 16.84 -15.58 0.43
CA LEU A 103 16.10 -16.72 0.95
C LEU A 103 16.92 -17.49 1.99
N SER A 104 18.21 -17.74 1.74
CA SER A 104 19.08 -18.41 2.71
C SER A 104 19.23 -17.64 4.04
N ILE A 105 19.19 -16.31 4.00
CA ILE A 105 19.25 -15.47 5.21
C ILE A 105 17.91 -15.52 5.96
N MET A 106 16.80 -15.46 5.23
CA MET A 106 15.45 -15.48 5.82
C MET A 106 15.11 -16.83 6.45
N ASP A 107 15.49 -17.92 5.77
CA ASP A 107 15.23 -19.29 6.21
C ASP A 107 16.26 -19.78 7.25
N SER A 108 17.31 -18.99 7.52
CA SER A 108 18.33 -19.35 8.50
C SER A 108 17.74 -19.60 9.89
N ALA A 109 18.26 -20.64 10.56
CA ALA A 109 17.97 -20.95 11.95
C ALA A 109 18.68 -19.98 12.92
N ASP A 110 19.73 -19.28 12.46
CA ASP A 110 20.54 -18.37 13.28
C ASP A 110 19.90 -16.98 13.46
N LYS A 111 18.73 -16.74 12.86
CA LYS A 111 18.06 -15.44 12.98
C LYS A 111 17.55 -15.23 14.41
N ILE A 112 17.70 -14.00 14.91
CA ILE A 112 17.29 -13.62 16.27
C ILE A 112 15.76 -13.66 16.38
N PRO A 113 15.18 -14.48 17.26
CA PRO A 113 13.74 -14.52 17.45
C PRO A 113 13.26 -13.28 18.22
N GLY A 114 12.57 -12.36 17.55
CA GLY A 114 11.87 -11.27 18.23
C GLY A 114 10.69 -11.81 19.04
N ALA A 115 10.82 -11.87 20.36
CA ALA A 115 9.77 -12.36 21.24
C ALA A 115 9.13 -11.23 22.06
N VAL A 116 7.83 -11.36 22.31
CA VAL A 116 7.04 -10.41 23.12
C VAL A 116 6.42 -11.15 24.29
N GLN A 117 6.48 -10.56 25.47
CA GLN A 117 5.81 -11.08 26.66
C GLN A 117 4.31 -10.76 26.60
N ILE A 118 3.45 -11.76 26.75
CA ILE A 118 1.98 -11.59 26.70
C ILE A 118 1.35 -12.27 27.92
N GLY A 119 0.40 -11.58 28.58
CA GLY A 119 -0.39 -12.14 29.68
C GLY A 119 0.44 -12.48 30.91
N ASP A 120 0.33 -13.73 31.37
CA ASP A 120 0.89 -14.23 32.64
C ASP A 120 2.42 -14.41 32.63
N GLY A 121 3.10 -13.94 31.57
CA GLY A 121 4.54 -13.75 31.58
C GLY A 121 5.33 -14.61 30.59
N ASP A 122 4.68 -15.49 29.82
CA ASP A 122 5.33 -16.25 28.76
C ASP A 122 5.72 -15.36 27.56
N TYR A 123 6.78 -15.76 26.86
CA TYR A 123 7.28 -15.09 25.66
C TYR A 123 6.77 -15.80 24.41
N TYR A 124 6.24 -15.00 23.48
CA TYR A 124 5.66 -15.48 22.24
C TYR A 124 6.45 -14.97 21.05
N ASN A 125 6.62 -15.82 20.05
CA ASN A 125 7.33 -15.51 18.82
C ASN A 125 6.56 -16.08 17.63
N PHE A 126 6.51 -15.30 16.56
CA PHE A 126 6.12 -15.78 15.24
C PHE A 126 7.38 -16.13 14.45
N TRP A 127 7.43 -17.32 13.89
CA TRP A 127 8.62 -17.86 13.26
C TRP A 127 8.31 -18.43 11.88
N GLN A 128 9.11 -18.06 10.87
CA GLN A 128 9.05 -18.60 9.52
C GLN A 128 10.42 -19.18 9.16
N ASP A 129 10.43 -20.30 8.44
CA ASP A 129 11.64 -20.93 7.92
C ASP A 129 11.30 -21.78 6.68
N GLU A 130 12.28 -22.54 6.18
CA GLU A 130 12.11 -23.41 5.01
C GLU A 130 10.97 -24.44 5.17
N THR A 131 10.67 -24.86 6.41
CA THR A 131 9.62 -25.83 6.73
C THR A 131 8.29 -25.15 7.04
N HIS A 132 8.33 -24.02 7.74
CA HIS A 132 7.17 -23.24 8.18
C HIS A 132 7.04 -21.96 7.34
N VAL A 133 6.77 -22.12 6.04
CA VAL A 133 6.70 -21.00 5.09
C VAL A 133 5.60 -19.98 5.45
N GLN A 134 4.44 -20.45 5.91
CA GLN A 134 3.36 -19.58 6.41
C GLN A 134 3.59 -19.11 7.85
N GLY A 135 4.61 -19.65 8.49
CA GLY A 135 4.99 -19.40 9.86
C GLY A 135 4.25 -20.23 10.88
N ILE A 136 4.83 -20.27 12.08
CA ILE A 136 4.26 -20.86 13.27
C ILE A 136 4.27 -19.84 14.40
N TRP A 137 3.25 -19.93 15.23
CA TRP A 137 3.21 -19.22 16.50
C TRP A 137 3.72 -20.18 17.58
N ARG A 138 4.77 -19.76 18.29
CA ARG A 138 5.46 -20.56 19.30
C ARG A 138 5.66 -19.76 20.57
N ARG A 139 5.83 -20.45 21.68
CA ARG A 139 6.06 -19.83 22.99
C ARG A 139 7.22 -20.44 23.73
N THR A 140 7.76 -19.70 24.70
CA THR A 140 8.79 -20.16 25.62
C THR A 140 8.64 -19.47 26.97
N SER A 141 9.22 -20.05 28.02
CA SER A 141 9.23 -19.45 29.35
C SER A 141 10.30 -18.36 29.46
N PRO A 142 10.16 -17.38 30.38
CA PRO A 142 11.17 -16.36 30.62
C PRO A 142 12.57 -16.90 30.95
N ASP A 143 12.64 -18.03 31.65
CA ASP A 143 13.91 -18.62 32.05
C ASP A 143 14.59 -19.34 30.89
N SER A 144 13.82 -20.02 30.03
CA SER A 144 14.36 -20.62 28.83
C SER A 144 14.82 -19.57 27.81
N TYR A 145 14.06 -18.48 27.66
CA TYR A 145 14.38 -17.38 26.74
C TYR A 145 15.73 -16.70 27.03
N LYS A 146 16.22 -16.72 28.27
CA LYS A 146 17.50 -16.13 28.68
C LYS A 146 18.72 -17.00 28.32
N THR A 147 18.50 -18.24 27.88
CA THR A 147 19.57 -19.16 27.50
C THR A 147 19.99 -18.95 26.04
N ASP A 148 21.16 -19.46 25.66
CA ASP A 148 21.64 -19.39 24.27
C ASP A 148 20.81 -20.26 23.30
N SER A 149 20.00 -21.19 23.82
CA SER A 149 19.18 -22.12 23.04
C SER A 149 17.82 -22.29 23.71
N PRO A 150 16.91 -21.32 23.56
CA PRO A 150 15.59 -21.38 24.16
C PRO A 150 14.74 -22.52 23.56
N GLU A 151 14.01 -23.20 24.43
CA GLU A 151 13.09 -24.27 24.09
C GLU A 151 11.76 -23.66 23.66
N TRP A 152 11.40 -23.85 22.39
CA TRP A 152 10.15 -23.35 21.84
C TRP A 152 9.12 -24.48 21.73
N THR A 153 7.90 -24.21 22.18
CA THR A 153 6.74 -25.12 22.09
C THR A 153 5.58 -24.49 21.34
#